data_AF-W4RGZ9-F1
#
_entry.id   AF-W4RGZ9-F1
#
_cell.length_a   1.000
_cell.length_b   1.000
_cell.length_c   1.000
_cell.angle_alpha   90.00
_cell.angle_beta   90.00
_cell.angle_gamma   90.00
#
_symmetry.space_group_name_H-M   'P 1'
#
loop_
_entity.id
_entity.type
_entity.pdbx_description
1 polymer ?
#
loop_
_entity_poly.entity_id
_entity_poly.type
_entity_poly.pdbx_seq_one_letter_code
_entity_poly.pdbx_strand_id
1 'polypeptide(L)'
;MLIKQCIGYELEKEKSNTSEDFFNRSEVTFVEDGKEKTLHVLYVRYFDELAGSITPYEQDPIFKAGTKDVYIRDLVALAALLKNPGYRHRKRVYINEQREFADIFTGLDYSKIPGVFEGIGQKGSFEVRSPLDYIVQPV
;
A
#
# COMPACT_ATOMS: atom_id res chain seq x y z
N MET A 1 6.23 -14.11 4.69
CA MET A 1 6.43 -13.23 3.51
C MET A 1 7.48 -12.19 3.86
N LEU A 2 8.39 -11.85 2.95
CA LEU A 2 9.41 -10.83 3.18
C LEU A 2 9.15 -9.61 2.30
N ILE A 3 8.70 -8.50 2.86
CA ILE A 3 8.48 -7.24 2.12
C ILE A 3 9.85 -6.60 1.86
N LYS A 4 10.10 -6.19 0.62
CA LYS A 4 11.36 -5.58 0.16
C LYS A 4 11.21 -4.09 -0.12
N GLN A 5 10.06 -3.67 -0.64
CA GLN A 5 9.82 -2.29 -1.04
C GLN A 5 8.33 -1.97 -1.04
N CYS A 6 8.01 -0.75 -0.62
CA CYS A 6 6.71 -0.11 -0.80
C CYS A 6 6.98 1.26 -1.45
N ILE A 7 6.36 1.53 -2.58
CA ILE A 7 6.53 2.79 -3.32
C ILE A 7 5.24 3.17 -4.04
N GLY A 8 4.88 4.45 -3.99
CA GLY A 8 3.79 5.01 -4.75
C GLY A 8 4.17 6.27 -5.51
N TYR A 9 3.60 6.43 -6.69
CA TYR A 9 3.82 7.58 -7.56
C TYR A 9 2.58 7.90 -8.37
N GLU A 10 2.43 9.18 -8.69
CA GLU A 10 1.41 9.66 -9.62
C GLU A 10 1.78 9.22 -11.03
N LEU A 11 0.80 8.76 -11.81
CA LEU A 11 1.04 8.51 -13.23
C LEU A 11 0.96 9.82 -14.01
N GLU A 12 1.98 10.07 -14.82
CA GLU A 12 2.01 11.18 -15.76
C GLU A 12 1.61 10.70 -17.17
N LYS A 13 1.12 11.63 -17.99
CA LYS A 13 0.71 11.39 -19.38
C LYS A 13 1.79 10.72 -20.19
N GLU A 14 1.71 9.41 -20.38
CA GLU A 14 2.50 8.71 -21.40
C GLU A 14 1.86 8.83 -22.81
N LYS A 15 0.51 8.93 -22.91
CA LYS A 15 -0.22 9.04 -24.19
C LYS A 15 -1.46 9.93 -24.08
N SER A 16 -1.74 10.70 -25.14
CA SER A 16 -2.79 11.75 -25.18
C SER A 16 -4.25 11.25 -25.03
N ASN A 17 -4.47 9.94 -24.97
CA ASN A 17 -5.78 9.31 -25.12
C ASN A 17 -6.09 8.23 -24.06
N THR A 18 -5.39 8.23 -22.93
CA THR A 18 -5.64 7.29 -21.82
C THR A 18 -6.00 8.04 -20.55
N SER A 19 -7.02 7.57 -19.81
CA SER A 19 -7.43 8.14 -18.53
C SER A 19 -6.47 7.83 -17.37
N GLU A 20 -5.29 7.24 -17.65
CA GLU A 20 -4.31 6.81 -16.63
C GLU A 20 -3.74 7.99 -15.82
N ASP A 21 -3.79 9.22 -16.35
CA ASP A 21 -3.34 10.43 -15.65
C ASP A 21 -4.17 10.76 -14.41
N PHE A 22 -5.35 10.16 -14.28
CA PHE A 22 -6.20 10.31 -13.11
C PHE A 22 -5.92 9.23 -12.06
N PHE A 23 -4.86 8.44 -12.23
CA PHE A 23 -4.52 7.35 -11.35
C PHE A 23 -3.16 7.56 -10.67
N ASN A 24 -3.06 6.96 -9.50
CA ASN A 24 -1.82 6.71 -8.78
C ASN A 24 -1.48 5.24 -8.91
N ARG A 25 -0.19 4.94 -8.96
CA ARG A 25 0.31 3.57 -8.88
C ARG A 25 1.01 3.38 -7.55
N SER A 26 0.59 2.35 -6.83
CA SER A 26 1.24 1.84 -5.62
C SER A 26 1.82 0.46 -5.90
N GLU A 27 3.01 0.18 -5.38
CA GLU A 27 3.71 -1.08 -5.61
C GLU A 27 4.24 -1.62 -4.28
N VAL A 28 4.06 -2.93 -4.09
CA VAL A 28 4.72 -3.69 -3.02
C VAL A 28 5.48 -4.85 -3.62
N THR A 29 6.80 -4.86 -3.40
CA THR A 29 7.69 -5.96 -3.80
C THR A 29 7.97 -6.83 -2.58
N PHE A 30 7.82 -8.14 -2.74
CA PHE A 30 7.98 -9.11 -1.66
C PHE A 30 8.50 -10.45 -2.16
N VAL A 31 9.14 -11.20 -1.27
CA VAL A 31 9.58 -12.58 -1.51
C VAL A 31 8.65 -13.55 -0.79
N GLU A 32 8.18 -14.55 -1.53
CA GLU A 32 7.36 -15.65 -1.02
C GLU A 32 7.72 -16.93 -1.78
N ASP A 33 7.89 -18.04 -1.06
CA ASP A 33 8.34 -19.34 -1.60
C ASP A 33 9.62 -19.22 -2.44
N GLY A 34 10.55 -18.37 -1.99
CA GLY A 34 11.82 -18.10 -2.68
C GLY A 34 11.70 -17.28 -3.97
N LYS A 35 10.50 -16.81 -4.33
CA LYS A 35 10.26 -16.01 -5.55
C LYS A 35 9.95 -14.57 -5.18
N GLU A 36 10.65 -13.64 -5.81
CA GLU A 36 10.32 -12.22 -5.75
C GLU A 36 9.12 -11.91 -6.66
N LYS A 37 8.17 -11.15 -6.13
CA LYS A 37 6.94 -10.74 -6.78
C LYS A 37 6.70 -9.26 -6.52
N THR A 38 6.03 -8.59 -7.45
CA THR A 38 5.53 -7.22 -7.25
C THR A 38 4.04 -7.20 -7.53
N LEU A 39 3.27 -6.73 -6.55
CA LEU A 39 1.87 -6.37 -6.72
C LEU A 39 1.81 -4.89 -7.10
N HIS A 40 1.21 -4.59 -8.24
CA HIS A 40 0.90 -3.23 -8.66
C HIS A 40 -0.58 -2.94 -8.40
N VAL A 41 -0.87 -1.89 -7.63
CA VAL A 41 -2.22 -1.39 -7.41
C VAL A 41 -2.36 -0.05 -8.12
N LEU A 42 -3.29 0.02 -9.08
CA LEU A 42 -3.65 1.23 -9.79
C LEU A 42 -4.98 1.73 -9.23
N TYR A 43 -5.03 2.97 -8.74
CA TYR A 43 -6.23 3.52 -8.12
C TYR A 43 -6.42 5.00 -8.45
N VAL A 44 -7.65 5.50 -8.36
CA VAL A 44 -7.97 6.89 -8.74
C VAL A 44 -7.26 7.87 -7.80
N ARG A 45 -6.52 8.83 -8.36
CA ARG A 45 -5.71 9.82 -7.62
C ARG A 45 -6.52 10.60 -6.59
N TYR A 46 -7.75 10.98 -6.94
CA TYR A 46 -8.67 11.67 -6.04
C TYR A 46 -8.90 10.93 -4.72
N PHE A 47 -8.70 9.61 -4.66
CA PHE A 47 -8.89 8.86 -3.42
C PHE A 47 -7.85 9.17 -2.34
N ASP A 48 -6.69 9.75 -2.68
CA ASP A 48 -5.73 10.22 -1.67
C ASP A 48 -6.36 11.32 -0.78
N GLU A 49 -7.24 12.16 -1.34
CA GLU A 49 -7.98 13.21 -0.59
C GLU A 49 -8.92 12.62 0.48
N LEU A 50 -9.30 11.35 0.33
CA LEU A 50 -10.18 10.66 1.26
C LEU A 50 -9.41 10.02 2.41
N ALA A 51 -8.08 10.00 2.38
CA ALA A 51 -7.24 9.30 3.34
C ALA A 51 -7.52 9.71 4.79
N GLY A 52 -7.68 11.02 5.05
CA GLY A 52 -8.01 11.53 6.38
C GLY A 52 -9.40 11.14 6.89
N SER A 53 -10.29 10.67 6.00
CA SER A 53 -11.62 10.18 6.37
C SER A 53 -11.70 8.66 6.58
N ILE A 54 -10.71 7.89 6.10
CA ILE A 54 -10.71 6.42 6.12
C ILE A 54 -9.51 5.82 6.87
N THR A 55 -8.51 6.64 7.19
CA THR A 55 -7.31 6.27 7.95
C THR A 55 -7.12 7.27 9.10
N PRO A 56 -6.32 6.94 10.14
CA PRO A 56 -6.00 7.89 11.19
C PRO A 56 -4.96 8.95 10.77
N TYR A 57 -4.56 9.01 9.49
CA TYR A 57 -3.56 9.96 9.02
C TYR A 57 -4.24 11.23 8.50
N GLU A 58 -4.04 12.34 9.20
CA GLU A 58 -4.65 13.65 8.88
C GLU A 58 -3.71 14.57 8.07
N GLN A 59 -2.50 14.11 7.78
CA GLN A 59 -1.44 14.89 7.14
C GLN A 59 -0.83 14.13 5.96
N ASP A 60 -0.23 14.89 5.03
CA ASP A 60 0.57 14.34 3.94
C ASP A 60 1.96 15.01 3.93
N PRO A 61 3.07 14.27 4.16
CA PRO A 61 3.19 12.82 4.34
C PRO A 61 2.53 12.27 5.61
N ILE A 62 2.07 11.02 5.55
CA ILE A 62 1.32 10.36 6.63
C ILE A 62 2.18 10.04 7.86
N PHE A 63 3.47 9.75 7.66
CA PHE A 63 4.47 9.62 8.73
C PHE A 63 5.89 9.62 8.14
N LYS A 64 6.90 9.69 9.01
CA LYS A 64 8.31 9.48 8.66
C LYS A 64 8.77 8.09 9.09
N ALA A 65 9.46 7.38 8.22
CA ALA A 65 10.17 6.14 8.53
C ALA A 65 11.68 6.38 8.42
N GLY A 66 12.31 6.71 9.55
CA GLY A 66 13.68 7.23 9.56
C GLY A 66 13.76 8.60 8.86
N THR A 67 14.53 8.69 7.77
CA THR A 67 14.67 9.92 6.97
C THR A 67 13.70 10.01 5.79
N LYS A 68 12.93 8.95 5.51
CA LYS A 68 12.01 8.90 4.38
C LYS A 68 10.61 9.34 4.80
N ASP A 69 10.05 10.29 4.07
CA ASP A 69 8.63 10.62 4.13
C ASP A 69 7.80 9.52 3.45
N VAL A 70 6.76 9.05 4.12
CA VAL A 70 5.85 8.03 3.61
C VAL A 70 4.51 8.69 3.30
N TYR A 71 3.99 8.44 2.11
CA TYR A 71 2.73 8.98 1.59
C TYR A 71 1.66 7.86 1.55
N ILE A 72 0.38 8.22 1.42
CA ILE A 72 -0.71 7.23 1.26
C ILE A 72 -0.46 6.29 0.08
N ARG A 73 -0.03 6.86 -1.05
CA ARG A 73 0.32 6.08 -2.25
C ARG A 73 1.41 5.04 -2.01
N ASP A 74 2.31 5.23 -1.04
CA ASP A 74 3.30 4.20 -0.68
C ASP A 74 2.67 3.04 0.12
N LEU A 75 1.56 3.29 0.83
CA LEU A 75 0.88 2.33 1.69
C LEU A 75 -0.16 1.47 0.96
N VAL A 76 -0.85 2.01 -0.06
CA VAL A 76 -2.01 1.38 -0.71
C VAL A 76 -1.78 -0.09 -1.12
N ALA A 77 -0.67 -0.40 -1.80
CA ALA A 77 -0.39 -1.77 -2.24
C ALA A 77 -0.09 -2.72 -1.07
N LEU A 78 0.58 -2.23 -0.02
CA LEU A 78 0.81 -3.00 1.20
C LEU A 78 -0.52 -3.28 1.92
N ALA A 79 -1.36 -2.26 2.10
CA ALA A 79 -2.70 -2.38 2.70
C ALA A 79 -3.54 -3.41 1.95
N ALA A 80 -3.61 -3.30 0.62
CA ALA A 80 -4.31 -4.24 -0.24
C ALA A 80 -3.79 -5.69 -0.10
N LEU A 81 -2.47 -5.88 -0.07
CA LEU A 81 -1.83 -7.18 0.09
C LEU A 81 -2.10 -7.81 1.46
N LEU A 82 -2.08 -7.01 2.52
CA LEU A 82 -2.35 -7.47 3.89
C LEU A 82 -3.81 -7.83 4.07
N LYS A 83 -4.72 -7.00 3.56
CA LYS A 83 -6.16 -7.21 3.62
C LYS A 83 -6.62 -8.42 2.81
N ASN A 84 -6.05 -8.60 1.62
CA ASN A 84 -6.43 -9.65 0.68
C ASN A 84 -5.22 -10.54 0.34
N PRO A 85 -4.92 -11.59 1.14
CA PRO A 85 -3.78 -12.47 0.90
C PRO A 85 -3.77 -13.14 -0.48
N GLY A 86 -4.94 -13.30 -1.13
CA GLY A 86 -5.03 -13.79 -2.52
C GLY A 86 -4.32 -12.90 -3.55
N TYR A 87 -4.04 -11.63 -3.23
CA TYR A 87 -3.29 -10.73 -4.11
C TYR A 87 -1.82 -11.10 -4.25
N ARG A 88 -1.30 -12.01 -3.41
CA ARG A 88 0.05 -12.59 -3.56
C ARG A 88 0.25 -13.36 -4.87
N HIS A 89 -0.85 -13.73 -5.53
CA HIS A 89 -0.85 -14.42 -6.82
C HIS A 89 -1.23 -13.50 -7.98
N ARG A 90 -1.52 -12.21 -7.71
CA ARG A 90 -1.88 -11.23 -8.72
C ARG A 90 -0.69 -10.31 -9.00
N LYS A 91 -0.48 -10.02 -10.28
CA LYS A 91 0.47 -8.98 -10.69
C LYS A 91 -0.14 -7.58 -10.58
N ARG A 92 -1.44 -7.44 -10.90
CA ARG A 92 -2.10 -6.14 -10.99
C ARG A 92 -3.48 -6.18 -10.33
N VAL A 93 -3.81 -5.11 -9.60
CA VAL A 93 -5.13 -4.83 -9.04
C VAL A 93 -5.51 -3.40 -9.45
N TYR A 94 -6.77 -3.20 -9.81
CA TYR A 94 -7.30 -1.92 -10.24
C TYR A 94 -8.46 -1.56 -9.32
N ILE A 95 -8.39 -0.40 -8.68
CA ILE A 95 -9.38 0.10 -7.72
C ILE A 95 -9.92 1.43 -8.23
N ASN A 96 -11.09 1.40 -8.84
CA ASN A 96 -11.79 2.59 -9.33
C ASN A 96 -13.04 2.96 -8.54
N GLU A 97 -13.36 2.17 -7.51
CA GLU A 97 -14.49 2.42 -6.63
C GLU A 97 -14.00 2.90 -5.26
N GLN A 98 -14.56 4.01 -4.79
CA GLN A 98 -14.20 4.60 -3.49
C GLN A 98 -14.41 3.61 -2.34
N ARG A 99 -15.46 2.79 -2.40
CA ARG A 99 -15.75 1.77 -1.38
C ARG A 99 -14.65 0.70 -1.34
N GLU A 100 -14.21 0.21 -2.49
CA GLU A 100 -13.12 -0.77 -2.57
C GLU A 100 -11.82 -0.18 -2.04
N PHE A 101 -11.54 1.10 -2.32
CA PHE A 101 -10.41 1.83 -1.75
C PHE A 101 -10.50 1.96 -0.23
N ALA A 102 -11.67 2.27 0.34
CA ALA A 102 -11.83 2.32 1.79
C ALA A 102 -11.67 0.92 2.42
N ASP A 103 -12.19 -0.12 1.78
CA ASP A 103 -12.20 -1.49 2.32
C ASP A 103 -10.79 -2.09 2.50
N ILE A 104 -9.78 -1.66 1.71
CA ILE A 104 -8.39 -2.09 1.90
C ILE A 104 -7.76 -1.56 3.20
N PHE A 105 -8.30 -0.47 3.75
CA PHE A 105 -7.85 0.19 4.97
C PHE A 105 -8.64 -0.24 6.21
N THR A 106 -9.87 -0.71 6.02
CA THR A 106 -10.76 -1.12 7.11
C THR A 106 -10.14 -2.24 7.96
N GLY A 107 -10.02 -1.99 9.26
CA GLY A 107 -9.52 -2.95 10.24
C GLY A 107 -8.01 -3.17 10.21
N LEU A 108 -7.24 -2.38 9.46
CA LEU A 108 -5.78 -2.41 9.57
C LEU A 108 -5.32 -1.93 10.95
N ASP A 109 -4.29 -2.58 11.48
CA ASP A 109 -3.60 -2.13 12.69
C ASP A 109 -2.52 -1.10 12.33
N TYR A 110 -2.91 0.17 12.30
CA TYR A 110 -2.05 1.29 11.95
C TYR A 110 -0.86 1.47 12.89
N SER A 111 -0.92 0.95 14.12
CA SER A 111 0.20 1.03 15.07
C SER A 111 1.42 0.22 14.61
N LYS A 112 1.21 -0.79 13.76
CA LYS A 112 2.26 -1.67 13.24
C LYS A 112 2.82 -1.24 11.88
N ILE A 113 2.08 -0.40 11.15
CA ILE A 113 2.44 0.00 9.78
C ILE A 113 3.79 0.74 9.73
N PRO A 114 4.09 1.75 10.59
CA PRO A 114 5.38 2.43 10.56
C PRO A 114 6.57 1.47 10.69
N GLY A 115 6.45 0.45 11.56
CA GLY A 115 7.50 -0.55 11.77
C GLY A 115 7.86 -1.35 10.51
N VAL A 116 6.90 -1.56 9.59
CA VAL A 116 7.17 -2.19 8.28
C VAL A 116 8.09 -1.32 7.44
N PHE A 117 7.77 -0.04 7.31
CA PHE A 117 8.56 0.91 6.53
C PHE A 117 9.93 1.18 7.15
N GLU A 118 10.00 1.29 8.48
CA GLU A 118 11.27 1.43 9.21
C GLU A 118 12.19 0.23 9.00
N GLY A 119 11.67 -1.00 9.13
CA GLY A 119 12.48 -2.19 8.91
C GLY A 119 12.94 -2.34 7.46
N ILE A 120 12.10 -1.97 6.48
CA ILE A 120 12.53 -1.87 5.08
C ILE A 120 13.67 -0.86 4.93
N GLY A 121 13.53 0.34 5.50
CA GLY A 121 14.55 1.39 5.40
C GLY A 121 15.88 1.02 6.07
N GLN A 122 15.85 0.34 7.22
CA GLN A 122 17.04 -0.01 7.99
C GLN A 122 17.72 -1.29 7.52
N LYS A 123 16.94 -2.31 7.13
CA LYS A 123 17.43 -3.68 6.87
C LYS A 123 17.26 -4.10 5.40
N GLY A 124 16.69 -3.22 4.57
CA GLY A 124 16.34 -3.53 3.18
C GLY A 124 15.17 -4.52 3.04
N SER A 125 14.51 -4.89 4.15
CA SER A 125 13.34 -5.77 4.15
C SER A 125 12.63 -5.84 5.50
N PHE A 126 11.39 -6.30 5.50
CA PHE A 126 10.60 -6.57 6.71
C PHE A 126 9.87 -7.92 6.60
N GLU A 127 9.96 -8.76 7.64
CA GLU A 127 9.28 -10.06 7.68
C GLU A 127 7.83 -9.91 8.16
N VAL A 128 6.88 -10.19 7.28
CA VAL A 128 5.46 -10.37 7.63
C VAL A 128 5.20 -11.86 7.81
N ARG A 129 5.08 -12.30 9.07
CA ARG A 129 4.80 -13.70 9.43
C ARG A 129 3.38 -14.09 9.03
N SER A 130 2.39 -13.30 9.44
CA SER A 130 0.99 -13.43 9.03
C SER A 130 0.39 -12.06 8.70
N PRO A 131 -0.34 -11.90 7.57
CA PRO A 131 -1.11 -10.68 7.33
C PRO A 131 -2.15 -10.39 8.41
N LEU A 132 -2.68 -11.44 9.04
CA LEU A 132 -3.66 -11.30 10.13
C LEU A 132 -3.08 -10.57 11.34
N ASP A 133 -1.75 -10.56 11.51
CA ASP A 133 -1.09 -9.81 12.57
C ASP A 133 -1.26 -8.29 12.38
N TYR A 134 -1.67 -7.85 11.19
CA TYR A 134 -1.92 -6.46 10.81
C TYR A 134 -3.41 -6.12 10.71
N ILE A 135 -4.29 -7.03 11.13
CA ILE A 135 -5.73 -6.81 11.18
C ILE A 135 -6.16 -6.78 12.64
N VAL A 136 -6.79 -5.68 13.06
CA VAL A 136 -7.41 -5.57 14.38
C VAL A 136 -8.54 -6.60 14.47
N GLN A 137 -8.42 -7.53 15.41
CA GLN A 137 -9.49 -8.50 15.65
C GLN A 137 -10.61 -7.82 16.45
N PRO A 138 -11.89 -8.00 16.07
CA PRO A 138 -12.99 -7.62 16.92
C PRO A 138 -12.90 -8.42 18.23
N VAL A 139 -13.03 -7.72 19.35
CA VAL A 139 -13.06 -8.28 20.71
C VAL A 139 -14.37 -9.01 20.94
#